data_AF-A0A7C3LL73-F1
#
_entry.id   AF-A0A7C3LL73-F1
#
_cell.length_a   1.000
_cell.length_b   1.000
_cell.length_c   1.000
_cell.angle_alpha   90.00
_cell.angle_beta   90.00
_cell.angle_gamma   90.00
#
_symmetry.space_group_name_H-M   'P 1'
#
loop_
_entity.id
_entity.type
_entity.pdbx_description
1 polymer ?
#
loop_
_entity_poly.entity_id
_entity_poly.type
_entity_poly.pdbx_seq_one_letter_code
_entity_poly.pdbx_strand_id
1 'polypeptide(L)'
;MIEPQLISRQRQLLTDLHQAAADRARAEPELAQAFKARRLAIETDYEETYQNVIIRFASDKEAADLEINTRREAAQRRFEEEQSAADRDRIEALTKLRASYRRDKESVRNTFQEARWTLSAELEGIKTEAEARLREDEARVTARMDRLEAIQHEAEQLLQAWKQPVETAPPLPDVTDRQKLRNLQSCVAEAEEHLAGLHELVLPRWLKGRRLLWIFLFLWLALIWPLGWVAGRFLPDGGTLAGQLVIGAAASTILNLAAGYGAWALIWSVSRRQVRDLYLPLVAVI
;
A
#
# COMPACT_ATOMS: atom_id res chain seq x y z
N MET A 1 110.07 126.14 -38.28
CA MET A 1 108.92 126.21 -39.21
C MET A 1 107.89 125.21 -38.72
N ILE A 2 106.69 125.69 -38.37
CA ILE A 2 105.62 124.91 -37.75
C ILE A 2 104.76 124.35 -38.90
N GLU A 3 104.76 123.04 -39.11
CA GLU A 3 103.87 122.41 -40.10
C GLU A 3 102.40 122.68 -39.72
N PRO A 4 101.51 122.99 -40.68
CA PRO A 4 100.11 123.29 -40.40
C PRO A 4 99.38 122.07 -39.85
N GLN A 5 98.71 122.23 -38.71
CA GLN A 5 98.09 121.16 -37.90
C GLN A 5 97.15 120.22 -38.69
N LEU A 6 96.55 120.72 -39.77
CA LEU A 6 95.67 119.95 -40.66
C LEU A 6 96.44 118.87 -41.46
N ILE A 7 97.66 119.17 -41.92
CA ILE A 7 98.51 118.22 -42.65
C ILE A 7 99.05 117.15 -41.69
N SER A 8 99.40 117.53 -40.47
CA SER A 8 99.80 116.59 -39.41
C SER A 8 98.66 115.62 -39.05
N ARG A 9 97.42 116.12 -38.90
CA ARG A 9 96.24 115.29 -38.63
C ARG A 9 95.89 114.35 -39.79
N GLN A 10 96.00 114.81 -41.04
CA GLN A 10 95.76 113.98 -42.22
C GLN A 10 96.82 112.86 -42.36
N ARG A 11 98.10 113.15 -42.09
CA ARG A 11 99.16 112.13 -42.04
C ARG A 11 98.90 111.11 -40.93
N GLN A 12 98.52 111.55 -39.74
CA GLN A 12 98.15 110.66 -38.64
C GLN A 12 96.98 109.75 -39.02
N LEU A 13 95.90 110.30 -39.61
CA LEU A 13 94.75 109.50 -40.05
C LEU A 13 95.11 108.47 -41.12
N LEU A 14 96.00 108.80 -42.07
CA LEU A 14 96.49 107.84 -43.06
C LEU A 14 97.37 106.76 -42.42
N THR A 15 98.20 107.12 -41.45
CA THR A 15 98.99 106.16 -40.68
C THR A 15 98.08 105.24 -39.86
N ASP A 16 97.07 105.78 -39.18
CA ASP A 16 96.09 105.03 -38.40
C ASP A 16 95.27 104.10 -39.32
N LEU A 17 94.88 104.56 -40.52
CA LEU A 17 94.17 103.73 -41.48
C LEU A 17 95.06 102.63 -42.06
N HIS A 18 96.32 102.92 -42.35
CA HIS A 18 97.29 101.91 -42.80
C HIS A 18 97.55 100.87 -41.70
N GLN A 19 97.65 101.31 -40.44
CA GLN A 19 97.81 100.43 -39.28
C GLN A 19 96.57 99.56 -39.09
N ALA A 20 95.36 100.14 -39.13
CA ALA A 20 94.11 99.39 -39.04
C ALA A 20 93.94 98.38 -40.19
N ALA A 21 94.36 98.73 -41.41
CA ALA A 21 94.37 97.81 -42.55
C ALA A 21 95.38 96.67 -42.36
N ALA A 22 96.58 96.96 -41.84
CA ALA A 22 97.60 95.95 -41.55
C ALA A 22 97.19 95.04 -40.37
N ASP A 23 96.55 95.58 -39.35
CA ASP A 23 96.03 94.83 -38.20
C ASP A 23 94.85 93.94 -38.63
N ARG A 24 93.97 94.46 -39.48
CA ARG A 24 92.89 93.69 -40.09
C ARG A 24 93.43 92.57 -40.99
N ALA A 25 94.40 92.86 -41.87
CA ALA A 25 95.01 91.87 -42.75
C ALA A 25 95.71 90.74 -41.96
N ARG A 26 96.20 91.02 -40.75
CA ARG A 26 96.77 90.02 -39.83
C ARG A 26 95.69 89.25 -39.05
N ALA A 27 94.64 89.92 -38.58
CA ALA A 27 93.59 89.30 -37.76
C ALA A 27 92.58 88.47 -38.57
N GLU A 28 92.27 88.85 -39.82
CA GLU A 28 91.33 88.13 -40.68
C GLU A 28 91.69 86.65 -40.90
N PRO A 29 92.94 86.26 -41.23
CA PRO A 29 93.28 84.84 -41.39
C PRO A 29 93.20 84.07 -40.07
N GLU A 30 93.59 84.67 -38.94
CA GLU A 30 93.46 84.04 -37.62
C GLU A 30 91.98 83.81 -37.26
N LEU A 31 91.13 84.80 -37.49
CA LEU A 31 89.68 84.69 -37.28
C LEU A 31 89.06 83.64 -38.20
N ALA A 32 89.47 83.59 -39.47
CA ALA A 32 89.00 82.59 -40.43
C ALA A 32 89.42 81.17 -40.03
N GLN A 33 90.65 80.99 -39.52
CA GLN A 33 91.13 79.71 -39.00
C GLN A 33 90.37 79.32 -37.73
N ALA A 34 90.19 80.24 -36.79
CA ALA A 34 89.43 80.00 -35.56
C ALA A 34 87.97 79.64 -35.85
N PHE A 35 87.33 80.32 -36.81
CA PHE A 35 85.97 80.01 -37.25
C PHE A 35 85.89 78.62 -37.89
N LYS A 36 86.83 78.27 -38.78
CA LYS A 36 86.89 76.93 -39.39
C LYS A 36 87.11 75.84 -38.34
N ALA A 37 88.03 76.05 -37.39
CA ALA A 37 88.30 75.10 -36.31
C ALA A 37 87.08 74.91 -35.41
N ARG A 38 86.39 76.01 -35.05
CA ARG A 38 85.16 75.96 -34.27
C ARG A 38 84.03 75.26 -35.02
N ARG A 39 83.88 75.53 -36.33
CA ARG A 39 82.88 74.87 -37.16
C ARG A 39 83.13 73.37 -37.23
N LEU A 40 84.37 72.95 -37.48
CA LEU A 40 84.76 71.55 -37.52
C LEU A 40 84.51 70.87 -36.16
N ALA A 41 84.89 71.52 -35.05
CA ALA A 41 84.62 70.99 -33.71
C ALA A 41 83.12 70.81 -33.41
N ILE A 42 82.28 71.74 -33.87
CA ILE A 42 80.82 71.63 -33.75
C ILE A 42 80.27 70.52 -34.65
N GLU A 43 80.77 70.39 -35.88
CA GLU A 43 80.38 69.33 -36.82
C GLU A 43 80.74 67.95 -36.24
N THR A 44 81.94 67.78 -35.68
CA THR A 44 82.35 66.52 -35.04
C THR A 44 81.53 66.20 -33.79
N ASP A 45 81.27 67.19 -32.92
CA ASP A 45 80.45 67.00 -31.71
C ASP A 45 79.00 66.64 -32.08
N TYR A 46 78.46 67.27 -33.13
CA TYR A 46 77.16 66.94 -33.68
C TYR A 46 77.13 65.50 -34.23
N GLU A 47 78.12 65.10 -35.02
CA GLU A 47 78.21 63.74 -35.57
C GLU A 47 78.31 62.70 -34.46
N GLU A 48 79.17 62.91 -33.46
CA GLU A 48 79.31 62.02 -32.30
C GLU A 48 78.00 61.92 -31.51
N THR A 49 77.37 63.05 -31.21
CA THR A 49 76.08 63.07 -30.50
C THR A 49 74.99 62.36 -31.29
N TYR A 50 74.93 62.59 -32.60
CA TYR A 50 73.97 61.97 -33.49
C TYR A 50 74.14 60.44 -33.54
N GLN A 51 75.38 59.95 -33.69
CA GLN A 51 75.67 58.51 -33.66
C GLN A 51 75.33 57.90 -32.30
N ASN A 52 75.63 58.58 -31.19
CA ASN A 52 75.28 58.14 -29.85
C ASN A 52 73.75 58.03 -29.67
N VAL A 53 72.97 58.98 -30.20
CA VAL A 53 71.50 58.92 -30.18
C VAL A 53 70.98 57.74 -30.99
N ILE A 54 71.55 57.45 -32.16
CA ILE A 54 71.17 56.29 -32.98
C ILE A 54 71.44 54.99 -32.24
N ILE A 55 72.64 54.84 -31.68
CA ILE A 55 73.04 53.63 -30.94
C ILE A 55 72.10 53.41 -29.75
N ARG A 56 71.83 54.47 -28.96
CA ARG A 56 70.92 54.39 -27.82
C ARG A 56 69.50 54.04 -28.24
N PHE A 57 69.00 54.67 -29.30
CA PHE A 57 67.67 54.38 -29.81
C PHE A 57 67.56 52.92 -30.27
N ALA A 58 68.57 52.39 -30.97
CA ALA A 58 68.60 51.00 -31.38
C ALA A 58 68.60 50.04 -30.18
N SER A 59 69.45 50.29 -29.16
CA SER A 59 69.50 49.47 -27.96
C SER A 59 68.20 49.53 -27.14
N ASP A 60 67.62 50.73 -26.98
CA ASP A 60 66.38 50.92 -26.23
C ASP A 60 65.21 50.20 -26.94
N LYS A 61 65.20 50.24 -28.28
CA LYS A 61 64.21 49.53 -29.09
C LYS A 61 64.33 48.01 -28.93
N GLU A 62 65.53 47.46 -29.06
CA GLU A 62 65.76 46.01 -28.89
C GLU A 62 65.41 45.54 -27.47
N ALA A 63 65.75 46.33 -26.45
CA ALA A 63 65.38 46.04 -25.06
C ALA A 63 63.86 46.05 -24.86
N ALA A 64 63.15 47.04 -25.41
CA ALA A 64 61.69 47.11 -25.34
C ALA A 64 61.01 45.94 -26.09
N ASP A 65 61.51 45.58 -27.28
CA ASP A 65 60.98 44.45 -28.05
C ASP A 65 61.17 43.12 -27.30
N LEU A 66 62.34 42.91 -26.68
CA LEU A 66 62.62 41.74 -25.85
C LEU A 66 61.69 41.68 -24.63
N GLU A 67 61.47 42.81 -23.96
CA GLU A 67 60.57 42.87 -22.81
C GLU A 67 59.12 42.56 -23.20
N ILE A 68 58.64 43.12 -24.31
CA ILE A 68 57.30 42.85 -24.84
C ILE A 68 57.14 41.36 -25.14
N ASN A 69 58.11 40.75 -25.83
CA ASN A 69 58.05 39.32 -26.17
C ASN A 69 58.08 38.45 -24.91
N THR A 70 58.96 38.75 -23.95
CA THR A 70 59.03 38.03 -22.66
C THR A 70 57.70 38.12 -21.90
N ARG A 71 57.09 39.31 -21.84
CA ARG A 71 55.78 39.51 -21.20
C ARG A 71 54.66 38.77 -21.92
N ARG A 72 54.67 38.73 -23.26
CA ARG A 72 53.70 37.96 -24.08
C ARG A 72 53.82 36.46 -23.81
N GLU A 73 55.03 35.92 -23.83
CA GLU A 73 55.28 34.50 -23.53
C GLU A 73 54.89 34.13 -22.10
N ALA A 74 55.13 35.02 -21.13
CA ALA A 74 54.71 34.81 -19.76
C ALA A 74 53.17 34.83 -19.62
N ALA A 75 52.49 35.76 -20.30
CA ALA A 75 51.04 35.83 -20.30
C ALA A 75 50.41 34.60 -20.99
N GLN A 76 50.98 34.15 -22.11
CA GLN A 76 50.53 32.96 -22.81
C GLN A 76 50.70 31.69 -21.96
N ARG A 77 51.85 31.50 -21.32
CA ARG A 77 52.08 30.36 -20.42
C ARG A 77 51.08 30.32 -19.27
N ARG A 78 50.83 31.47 -18.62
CA ARG A 78 49.81 31.56 -17.56
C ARG A 78 48.42 31.21 -18.07
N PHE A 79 48.05 31.71 -19.24
CA PHE A 79 46.76 31.38 -19.85
C PHE A 79 46.60 29.88 -20.13
N GLU A 80 47.62 29.24 -20.69
CA GLU A 80 47.62 27.79 -20.96
C GLU A 80 47.55 26.97 -19.66
N GLU A 81 48.30 27.37 -18.62
CA GLU A 81 48.25 26.75 -17.30
C GLU A 81 46.87 26.86 -16.66
N GLU A 82 46.29 28.07 -16.63
CA GLU A 82 44.95 28.33 -16.10
C GLU A 82 43.87 27.59 -16.88
N GLN A 83 43.97 27.57 -18.22
CA GLN A 83 43.04 26.84 -19.07
C GLN A 83 43.09 25.33 -18.78
N SER A 84 44.30 24.76 -18.69
CA SER A 84 44.46 23.33 -18.38
C SER A 84 43.99 22.97 -16.97
N ALA A 85 44.13 23.88 -16.00
CA ALA A 85 43.59 23.71 -14.66
C ALA A 85 42.06 23.74 -14.67
N ALA A 86 41.46 24.74 -15.33
CA ALA A 86 40.01 24.87 -15.45
C ALA A 86 39.37 23.65 -16.16
N ASP A 87 40.02 23.11 -17.20
CA ASP A 87 39.53 21.91 -17.87
C ASP A 87 39.58 20.67 -16.99
N ARG A 88 40.65 20.51 -16.19
CA ARG A 88 40.74 19.42 -15.20
C ARG A 88 39.64 19.52 -14.15
N ASP A 89 39.43 20.71 -13.59
CA ASP A 89 38.39 20.95 -12.60
C ASP A 89 36.99 20.68 -13.16
N ARG A 90 36.75 21.09 -14.42
CA ARG A 90 35.50 20.81 -15.12
C ARG A 90 35.27 19.31 -15.31
N ILE A 91 36.27 18.57 -15.75
CA ILE A 91 36.18 17.11 -15.93
C ILE A 91 35.94 16.42 -14.58
N GLU A 92 36.63 16.84 -13.53
CA GLU A 92 36.44 16.32 -12.18
C GLU A 92 35.03 16.58 -11.66
N ALA A 93 34.52 17.80 -11.81
CA ALA A 93 33.16 18.18 -11.41
C ALA A 93 32.10 17.36 -12.16
N LEU A 94 32.25 17.19 -13.48
CA LEU A 94 31.34 16.36 -14.29
C LEU A 94 31.40 14.88 -13.89
N THR A 95 32.59 14.38 -13.56
CA THR A 95 32.78 13.01 -13.09
C THR A 95 32.08 12.79 -11.74
N LYS A 96 32.26 13.71 -10.79
CA LYS A 96 31.58 13.70 -9.48
C LYS A 96 30.06 13.76 -9.64
N LEU A 97 29.56 14.67 -10.48
CA LEU A 97 28.13 14.82 -10.75
C LEU A 97 27.53 13.55 -11.37
N ARG A 98 28.23 12.93 -12.33
CA ARG A 98 27.78 11.67 -12.94
C ARG A 98 27.79 10.52 -11.94
N ALA A 99 28.78 10.47 -11.06
CA ALA A 99 28.87 9.46 -10.00
C ALA A 99 27.75 9.61 -8.97
N SER A 100 27.45 10.84 -8.51
CA SER A 100 26.33 11.09 -7.59
C SER A 100 25.00 10.77 -8.26
N TYR A 101 24.77 11.22 -9.49
CA TYR A 101 23.55 10.91 -10.24
C TYR A 101 23.32 9.40 -10.40
N ARG A 102 24.37 8.63 -10.70
CA ARG A 102 24.26 7.16 -10.79
C ARG A 102 23.89 6.54 -9.45
N ARG A 103 24.54 6.97 -8.36
CA ARG A 103 24.26 6.50 -7.00
C ARG A 103 22.82 6.80 -6.60
N ASP A 104 22.35 8.02 -6.83
CA ASP A 104 21.00 8.44 -6.48
C ASP A 104 19.96 7.66 -7.30
N LYS A 105 20.22 7.46 -8.60
CA LYS A 105 19.37 6.65 -9.47
C LYS A 105 19.28 5.20 -9.00
N GLU A 106 20.40 4.59 -8.63
CA GLU A 106 20.43 3.22 -8.08
C GLU A 106 19.70 3.15 -6.74
N SER A 107 19.90 4.13 -5.86
CA SER A 107 19.19 4.22 -4.58
C SER A 107 17.68 4.30 -4.79
N VAL A 108 17.19 5.21 -5.64
CA VAL A 108 15.74 5.36 -5.92
C VAL A 108 15.16 4.08 -6.54
N ARG A 109 15.91 3.41 -7.42
CA ARG A 109 15.50 2.14 -8.00
C ARG A 109 15.37 1.05 -6.94
N ASN A 110 16.34 0.96 -6.02
CA ASN A 110 16.32 -0.02 -4.94
C ASN A 110 15.14 0.24 -4.00
N THR A 111 14.95 1.48 -3.54
CA THR A 111 13.80 1.83 -2.67
C THR A 111 12.46 1.55 -3.35
N PHE A 112 12.36 1.79 -4.66
CA PHE A 112 11.14 1.46 -5.42
C PHE A 112 10.90 -0.05 -5.50
N GLN A 113 11.95 -0.85 -5.73
CA GLN A 113 11.84 -2.30 -5.76
C GLN A 113 11.47 -2.89 -4.39
N GLU A 114 12.05 -2.36 -3.31
CA GLU A 114 11.69 -2.71 -1.93
C GLU A 114 10.23 -2.36 -1.61
N ALA A 115 9.78 -1.15 -1.96
CA ALA A 115 8.39 -0.74 -1.79
C ALA A 115 7.42 -1.62 -2.57
N ARG A 116 7.77 -2.00 -3.81
CA ARG A 116 6.95 -2.91 -4.62
C ARG A 116 6.91 -4.32 -4.01
N TRP A 117 8.03 -4.80 -3.49
CA TRP A 117 8.11 -6.12 -2.87
C TRP A 117 7.30 -6.18 -1.57
N THR A 118 7.42 -5.17 -0.71
CA THR A 118 6.65 -5.07 0.54
C THR A 118 5.14 -5.01 0.28
N LEU A 119 4.70 -4.17 -0.67
CA LEU A 119 3.29 -4.10 -1.04
C LEU A 119 2.77 -5.42 -1.64
N SER A 120 3.57 -6.10 -2.46
CA SER A 120 3.20 -7.41 -3.00
C SER A 120 3.11 -8.48 -1.90
N ALA A 121 4.00 -8.46 -0.92
CA ALA A 121 3.99 -9.39 0.21
C ALA A 121 2.78 -9.14 1.13
N GLU A 122 2.44 -7.88 1.39
CA GLU A 122 1.24 -7.52 2.16
C GLU A 122 -0.04 -7.95 1.44
N LEU A 123 -0.14 -7.71 0.12
CA LEU A 123 -1.28 -8.14 -0.68
C LEU A 123 -1.44 -9.66 -0.66
N GLU A 124 -0.36 -10.42 -0.82
CA GLU A 124 -0.39 -11.88 -0.76
C GLU A 124 -0.74 -12.38 0.66
N GLY A 125 -0.25 -11.70 1.70
CA GLY A 125 -0.64 -11.94 3.09
C GLY A 125 -2.14 -11.75 3.33
N ILE A 126 -2.71 -10.62 2.90
CA ILE A 126 -4.14 -10.34 3.01
C ILE A 126 -4.98 -11.35 2.21
N LYS A 127 -4.53 -11.70 1.00
CA LYS A 127 -5.20 -12.68 0.15
C LYS A 127 -5.24 -14.06 0.79
N THR A 128 -4.09 -14.56 1.28
CA THR A 128 -4.03 -15.87 1.95
C THR A 128 -4.86 -15.89 3.23
N GLU A 129 -4.88 -14.80 3.99
CA GLU A 129 -5.75 -14.68 5.17
C GLU A 129 -7.24 -14.69 4.79
N ALA A 130 -7.64 -13.94 3.76
CA ALA A 130 -9.02 -13.93 3.28
C ALA A 130 -9.47 -15.31 2.75
N GLU A 131 -8.61 -16.01 2.00
CA GLU A 131 -8.86 -17.38 1.54
C GLU A 131 -8.97 -18.36 2.72
N ALA A 132 -8.14 -18.21 3.75
CA ALA A 132 -8.21 -19.03 4.96
C ALA A 132 -9.53 -18.81 5.72
N ARG A 133 -9.95 -17.54 5.89
CA ARG A 133 -11.24 -17.19 6.53
C ARG A 133 -12.42 -17.73 5.73
N LEU A 134 -12.39 -17.62 4.39
CA LEU A 134 -13.42 -18.17 3.53
C LEU A 134 -13.53 -19.69 3.71
N ARG A 135 -12.42 -20.43 3.69
CA ARG A 135 -12.42 -21.88 3.93
C ARG A 135 -12.91 -22.25 5.32
N GLU A 136 -12.57 -21.47 6.33
CA GLU A 136 -13.06 -21.69 7.69
C GLU A 136 -14.59 -21.48 7.77
N ASP A 137 -15.10 -20.41 7.17
CA ASP A 137 -16.54 -20.13 7.12
C ASP A 137 -17.29 -21.18 6.30
N GLU A 138 -16.76 -21.61 5.16
CA GLU A 138 -17.28 -22.74 4.36
C GLU A 138 -17.33 -24.02 5.20
N ALA A 139 -16.25 -24.38 5.88
CA ALA A 139 -16.19 -25.55 6.76
C ALA A 139 -17.18 -25.47 7.94
N ARG A 140 -17.39 -24.27 8.49
CA ARG A 140 -18.40 -24.03 9.53
C ARG A 140 -19.82 -24.18 9.00
N VAL A 141 -20.09 -23.72 7.78
CA VAL A 141 -21.40 -23.86 7.14
C VAL A 141 -21.68 -25.32 6.80
N THR A 142 -20.72 -26.05 6.20
CA THR A 142 -20.89 -27.47 5.89
C THR A 142 -21.12 -28.29 7.15
N ALA A 143 -20.33 -28.07 8.21
CA ALA A 143 -20.53 -28.77 9.48
C ALA A 143 -21.92 -28.52 10.11
N ARG A 144 -22.49 -27.32 9.92
CA ARG A 144 -23.86 -27.00 10.38
C ARG A 144 -24.93 -27.65 9.51
N MET A 145 -24.72 -27.71 8.19
CA MET A 145 -25.60 -28.43 7.27
C MET A 145 -25.62 -29.92 7.61
N ASP A 146 -24.45 -30.54 7.75
CA ASP A 146 -24.31 -31.96 8.15
C ASP A 146 -25.03 -32.23 9.48
N ARG A 147 -24.98 -31.28 10.43
CA ARG A 147 -25.70 -31.39 11.70
C ARG A 147 -27.22 -31.31 11.54
N LEU A 148 -27.74 -30.41 10.71
CA LEU A 148 -29.18 -30.33 10.40
C LEU A 148 -29.67 -31.60 9.69
N GLU A 149 -28.92 -32.10 8.71
CA GLU A 149 -29.23 -33.36 8.03
C GLU A 149 -29.25 -34.54 9.01
N ALA A 150 -28.30 -34.59 9.94
CA ALA A 150 -28.29 -35.61 10.99
C ALA A 150 -29.54 -35.52 11.91
N ILE A 151 -29.92 -34.31 12.35
CA ILE A 151 -31.13 -34.08 13.15
C ILE A 151 -32.39 -34.49 12.38
N GLN A 152 -32.47 -34.14 11.09
CA GLN A 152 -33.57 -34.53 10.23
C GLN A 152 -33.68 -36.06 10.15
N HIS A 153 -32.56 -36.75 9.91
CA HIS A 153 -32.54 -38.20 9.79
C HIS A 153 -32.91 -38.88 11.12
N GLU A 154 -32.45 -38.38 12.26
CA GLU A 154 -32.85 -38.85 13.59
C GLU A 154 -34.35 -38.67 13.85
N ALA A 155 -34.91 -37.51 13.49
CA ALA A 155 -36.35 -37.24 13.61
C ALA A 155 -37.19 -38.19 12.73
N GLU A 156 -36.78 -38.40 11.47
CA GLU A 156 -37.44 -39.33 10.55
C GLU A 156 -37.39 -40.76 11.07
N GLN A 157 -36.25 -41.21 11.59
CA GLN A 157 -36.11 -42.53 12.21
C GLN A 157 -37.05 -42.70 13.42
N LEU A 158 -37.19 -41.68 14.26
CA LEU A 158 -38.13 -41.69 15.39
C LEU A 158 -39.59 -41.78 14.92
N LEU A 159 -39.97 -41.01 13.91
CA LEU A 159 -41.32 -41.03 13.34
C LEU A 159 -41.66 -42.38 12.70
N GLN A 160 -40.72 -42.95 11.93
CA GLN A 160 -40.84 -44.29 11.38
C GLN A 160 -40.99 -45.34 12.49
N ALA A 161 -40.20 -45.22 13.57
CA ALA A 161 -40.30 -46.11 14.72
C ALA A 161 -41.68 -46.02 15.42
N TRP A 162 -42.35 -44.86 15.38
CA TRP A 162 -43.71 -44.68 15.88
C TRP A 162 -44.81 -45.05 14.89
N LYS A 163 -44.46 -45.47 13.66
CA LYS A 163 -45.40 -45.79 12.56
C LYS A 163 -46.34 -44.64 12.23
N GLN A 164 -45.92 -43.40 12.48
CA GLN A 164 -46.69 -42.25 12.02
C GLN A 164 -46.30 -41.96 10.58
N PRO A 165 -47.25 -41.86 9.64
CA PRO A 165 -46.94 -41.48 8.28
C PRO A 165 -46.38 -40.05 8.31
N VAL A 166 -45.18 -39.87 7.76
CA VAL A 166 -44.61 -38.54 7.52
C VAL A 166 -45.50 -37.89 6.46
N GLU A 167 -46.35 -36.97 6.91
CA GLU A 167 -47.15 -36.17 5.99
C GLU A 167 -46.17 -35.25 5.27
N THR A 168 -46.06 -35.39 3.95
CA THR A 168 -45.14 -34.59 3.13
C THR A 168 -45.39 -33.13 3.44
N ALA A 169 -44.39 -32.46 4.01
CA ALA A 169 -44.55 -31.08 4.43
C ALA A 169 -44.95 -30.20 3.23
N PRO A 170 -45.80 -29.17 3.45
CA PRO A 170 -46.13 -28.24 2.40
C PRO A 170 -44.85 -27.57 1.88
N PRO A 171 -44.78 -27.23 0.58
CA PRO A 171 -43.61 -26.58 0.00
C PRO A 171 -43.33 -25.30 0.78
N LEU A 172 -42.10 -25.21 1.31
CA LEU A 172 -41.63 -24.07 2.08
C LEU A 172 -41.77 -22.79 1.24
N PRO A 173 -42.19 -21.67 1.85
CA PRO A 173 -42.18 -20.38 1.17
C PRO A 173 -40.75 -20.02 0.75
N ASP A 174 -40.63 -19.33 -0.38
CA ASP A 174 -39.34 -18.92 -0.96
C ASP A 174 -38.70 -17.82 -0.09
N VAL A 175 -38.03 -18.23 0.98
CA VAL A 175 -37.34 -17.32 1.90
C VAL A 175 -36.00 -16.90 1.28
N THR A 176 -35.80 -15.59 1.15
CA THR A 176 -34.68 -14.96 0.45
C THR A 176 -33.32 -15.33 1.08
N ASP A 177 -32.36 -15.78 0.26
CA ASP A 177 -31.10 -16.45 0.67
C ASP A 177 -30.21 -15.71 1.67
N ARG A 178 -30.27 -14.38 1.75
CA ARG A 178 -29.35 -13.60 2.61
C ARG A 178 -29.68 -13.65 4.09
N GLN A 179 -30.94 -13.87 4.46
CA GLN A 179 -31.35 -13.91 5.87
C GLN A 179 -31.09 -15.30 6.49
N LYS A 180 -31.02 -16.35 5.66
CA LYS A 180 -30.80 -17.74 6.07
C LYS A 180 -29.42 -17.95 6.71
N LEU A 181 -28.35 -17.41 6.13
CA LEU A 181 -26.98 -17.68 6.62
C LEU A 181 -26.72 -17.14 8.04
N ARG A 182 -27.29 -15.97 8.37
CA ARG A 182 -27.09 -15.34 9.68
C ARG A 182 -27.84 -16.05 10.81
N ASN A 183 -28.86 -16.82 10.45
CA ASN A 183 -29.70 -17.58 11.36
C ASN A 183 -29.38 -19.08 11.39
N LEU A 184 -28.40 -19.58 10.64
CA LEU A 184 -28.07 -21.02 10.66
C LEU A 184 -27.79 -21.56 12.06
N GLN A 185 -27.18 -20.75 12.93
CA GLN A 185 -26.91 -21.15 14.31
C GLN A 185 -28.18 -21.19 15.17
N SER A 186 -29.11 -20.25 14.98
CA SER A 186 -30.40 -20.30 15.66
C SER A 186 -31.26 -21.45 15.12
N CYS A 187 -31.22 -21.70 13.81
CA CYS A 187 -31.90 -22.84 13.18
C CYS A 187 -31.42 -24.17 13.76
N VAL A 188 -30.10 -24.38 13.90
CA VAL A 188 -29.55 -25.60 14.51
C VAL A 188 -30.00 -25.73 15.97
N ALA A 189 -29.94 -24.65 16.75
CA ALA A 189 -30.36 -24.68 18.15
C ALA A 189 -31.86 -24.96 18.32
N GLU A 190 -32.71 -24.32 17.50
CA GLU A 190 -34.16 -24.56 17.46
C GLU A 190 -34.47 -26.00 17.02
N ALA A 191 -33.74 -26.53 16.02
CA ALA A 191 -33.89 -27.91 15.58
C ALA A 191 -33.51 -28.91 16.67
N GLU A 192 -32.42 -28.66 17.41
CA GLU A 192 -32.02 -29.48 18.56
C GLU A 192 -33.04 -29.42 19.70
N GLU A 193 -33.61 -28.24 19.99
CA GLU A 193 -34.66 -28.07 20.99
C GLU A 193 -35.94 -28.85 20.62
N HIS A 194 -36.35 -28.77 19.35
CA HIS A 194 -37.50 -29.52 18.85
C HIS A 194 -37.26 -31.03 18.84
N LEU A 195 -36.06 -31.49 18.48
CA LEU A 195 -35.67 -32.90 18.56
C LEU A 195 -35.67 -33.41 20.01
N ALA A 196 -35.17 -32.62 20.94
CA ALA A 196 -35.22 -32.93 22.37
C ALA A 196 -36.68 -33.05 22.86
N GLY A 197 -37.55 -32.10 22.47
CA GLY A 197 -38.98 -32.16 22.75
C GLY A 197 -39.65 -33.41 22.18
N LEU A 198 -39.28 -33.83 20.97
CA LEU A 198 -39.74 -35.09 20.38
C LEU A 198 -39.31 -36.30 21.22
N HIS A 199 -38.08 -36.32 21.74
CA HIS A 199 -37.59 -37.40 22.60
C HIS A 199 -38.31 -37.47 23.96
N GLU A 200 -38.73 -36.34 24.52
CA GLU A 200 -39.44 -36.26 25.80
C GLU A 200 -40.89 -36.76 25.73
N LEU A 201 -41.47 -36.91 24.53
CA LEU A 201 -42.82 -37.44 24.35
C LEU A 201 -42.87 -38.94 24.74
N VAL A 202 -43.26 -39.20 25.99
CA VAL A 202 -43.40 -40.56 26.52
C VAL A 202 -44.67 -41.25 26.00
N LEU A 203 -45.69 -40.48 25.57
CA LEU A 203 -46.97 -41.00 25.07
C LEU A 203 -46.85 -42.01 23.91
N PRO A 204 -46.13 -41.72 22.80
CA PRO A 204 -45.99 -42.67 21.70
C PRO A 204 -45.28 -43.96 22.11
N ARG A 205 -44.36 -43.90 23.08
CA ARG A 205 -43.71 -45.11 23.64
C ARG A 205 -44.71 -46.02 24.37
N TRP A 206 -45.70 -45.47 25.05
CA TRP A 206 -46.74 -46.27 25.72
C TRP A 206 -47.68 -46.95 24.72
N LEU A 207 -47.93 -46.30 23.59
CA LEU A 207 -48.80 -46.82 22.53
C LEU A 207 -48.22 -48.06 21.83
N LYS A 208 -46.88 -48.16 21.75
CA LYS A 208 -46.18 -49.31 21.15
C LYS A 208 -46.11 -50.52 22.10
N GLY A 209 -46.35 -50.32 23.39
CA GLY A 209 -46.20 -51.35 24.41
C GLY A 209 -47.47 -52.19 24.62
N ARG A 210 -47.32 -53.51 24.73
CA ARG A 210 -48.32 -54.44 25.30
C ARG A 210 -48.86 -54.00 26.68
N ARG A 211 -48.21 -53.04 27.34
CA ARG A 211 -48.65 -52.46 28.62
C ARG A 211 -50.06 -51.88 28.56
N LEU A 212 -50.44 -51.20 27.48
CA LEU A 212 -51.79 -50.64 27.38
C LEU A 212 -52.85 -51.76 27.31
N LEU A 213 -52.54 -52.85 26.59
CA LEU A 213 -53.37 -54.05 26.58
C LEU A 213 -53.49 -54.67 27.97
N TRP A 214 -52.42 -54.71 28.76
CA TRP A 214 -52.48 -55.17 30.15
C TRP A 214 -53.36 -54.28 31.03
N ILE A 215 -53.22 -52.96 30.93
CA ILE A 215 -54.06 -52.02 31.70
C ILE A 215 -55.53 -52.21 31.31
N PHE A 216 -55.85 -52.34 30.02
CA PHE A 216 -57.20 -52.64 29.55
C PHE A 216 -57.71 -54.00 30.02
N LEU A 217 -56.85 -55.03 30.01
CA LEU A 217 -57.19 -56.35 30.53
C LEU A 217 -57.52 -56.30 32.04
N PHE A 218 -56.71 -55.59 32.82
CA PHE A 218 -56.93 -55.41 34.25
C PHE A 218 -58.20 -54.59 34.53
N LEU A 219 -58.41 -53.50 33.79
CA LEU A 219 -59.63 -52.70 33.89
C LEU A 219 -60.87 -53.52 33.50
N TRP A 220 -60.76 -54.34 32.46
CA TRP A 220 -61.81 -55.26 32.03
C TRP A 220 -62.18 -56.25 33.13
N LEU A 221 -61.19 -56.93 33.71
CA LEU A 221 -61.38 -57.84 34.85
C LEU A 221 -62.03 -57.13 36.05
N ALA A 222 -61.59 -55.91 36.37
CA ALA A 222 -62.13 -55.13 37.48
C ALA A 222 -63.59 -54.71 37.27
N LEU A 223 -64.02 -54.45 36.03
CA LEU A 223 -65.37 -53.98 35.71
C LEU A 223 -66.44 -55.08 35.76
N ILE A 224 -66.05 -56.35 35.61
CA ILE A 224 -66.98 -57.50 35.59
C ILE A 224 -67.80 -57.56 36.88
N TRP A 225 -67.16 -57.32 38.03
CA TRP A 225 -67.78 -57.43 39.35
C TRP A 225 -68.91 -56.41 39.60
N PRO A 226 -68.69 -55.08 39.46
CA PRO A 226 -69.74 -54.09 39.69
C PRO A 226 -70.87 -54.16 38.66
N LEU A 227 -70.59 -54.46 37.38
CA LEU A 227 -71.62 -54.58 36.35
C LEU A 227 -72.52 -55.80 36.55
N GLY A 228 -71.94 -56.94 36.94
CA GLY A 228 -72.72 -58.14 37.29
C GLY A 228 -73.66 -57.87 38.47
N TRP A 229 -73.18 -57.14 39.48
CA TRP A 229 -73.97 -56.76 40.65
C TRP A 229 -75.13 -55.81 40.30
N VAL A 230 -74.88 -54.77 39.48
CA VAL A 230 -75.92 -53.82 39.06
C VAL A 230 -76.97 -54.51 38.18
N ALA A 231 -76.54 -55.32 37.21
CA ALA A 231 -77.46 -56.05 36.32
C ALA A 231 -78.37 -57.03 37.10
N GLY A 232 -77.82 -57.69 38.12
CA GLY A 232 -78.58 -58.58 39.00
C GLY A 232 -79.69 -57.87 39.79
N ARG A 233 -79.62 -56.56 39.97
CA ARG A 233 -80.61 -55.77 40.73
C ARG A 233 -81.83 -55.36 39.91
N PHE A 234 -81.73 -55.35 38.58
CA PHE A 234 -82.79 -54.86 37.68
C PHE A 234 -83.61 -55.99 37.01
N LEU A 235 -83.21 -57.25 37.16
CA LEU A 235 -83.95 -58.41 36.62
C LEU A 235 -84.91 -58.96 37.70
N PRO A 236 -86.25 -58.88 37.50
CA PRO A 236 -87.25 -59.16 38.54
C PRO A 236 -87.40 -60.63 38.96
N ASP A 237 -86.86 -61.57 38.19
CA ASP A 237 -86.88 -63.01 38.52
C ASP A 237 -85.45 -63.48 38.77
N GLY A 238 -85.22 -64.08 39.96
CA GLY A 238 -83.92 -64.43 40.51
C GLY A 238 -83.02 -65.23 39.58
N GLY A 239 -82.27 -64.51 38.74
CA GLY A 239 -81.29 -65.09 37.83
C GLY A 239 -80.23 -65.84 38.60
N THR A 240 -79.97 -67.08 38.18
CA THR A 240 -78.85 -67.89 38.66
C THR A 240 -77.54 -67.08 38.59
N LEU A 241 -76.65 -67.28 39.56
CA LEU A 241 -75.33 -66.61 39.64
C LEU A 241 -74.56 -66.65 38.30
N ALA A 242 -74.72 -67.75 37.55
CA ALA A 242 -74.19 -67.91 36.20
C ALA A 242 -74.75 -66.90 35.18
N GLY A 243 -76.06 -66.62 35.21
CA GLY A 243 -76.69 -65.64 34.31
C GLY A 243 -76.22 -64.21 34.57
N GLN A 244 -76.02 -63.84 35.84
CA GLN A 244 -75.47 -62.53 36.21
C GLN A 244 -74.02 -62.35 35.73
N LEU A 245 -73.20 -63.40 35.82
CA LEU A 245 -71.82 -63.38 35.31
C LEU A 245 -71.77 -63.29 33.79
N VAL A 246 -72.64 -63.99 33.06
CA VAL A 246 -72.67 -63.94 31.58
C VAL A 246 -73.12 -62.58 31.08
N ILE A 247 -74.19 -62.01 31.64
CA ILE A 247 -74.68 -60.68 31.27
C ILE A 247 -73.66 -59.60 31.67
N GLY A 248 -73.07 -59.70 32.87
CA GLY A 248 -71.99 -58.82 33.33
C GLY A 248 -70.75 -58.88 32.43
N ALA A 249 -70.32 -60.09 32.04
CA ALA A 249 -69.21 -60.28 31.12
C ALA A 249 -69.50 -59.67 29.74
N ALA A 250 -70.67 -59.91 29.16
CA ALA A 250 -71.06 -59.38 27.85
C ALA A 250 -71.21 -57.84 27.84
N ALA A 251 -71.82 -57.26 28.87
CA ALA A 251 -71.92 -55.81 29.00
C ALA A 251 -70.54 -55.17 29.22
N SER A 252 -69.68 -55.81 30.03
CA SER A 252 -68.33 -55.31 30.31
C SER A 252 -67.38 -55.40 29.12
N THR A 253 -67.49 -56.42 28.24
CA THR A 253 -66.72 -56.52 27.01
C THR A 253 -67.11 -55.45 26.02
N ILE A 254 -68.41 -55.22 25.78
CA ILE A 254 -68.87 -54.15 24.88
C ILE A 254 -68.41 -52.79 25.42
N LEU A 255 -68.59 -52.53 26.72
CA LEU A 255 -68.20 -51.26 27.31
C LEU A 255 -66.68 -51.05 27.29
N ASN A 256 -65.86 -52.08 27.58
CA ASN A 256 -64.40 -51.97 27.46
C ASN A 256 -63.91 -51.88 26.03
N LEU A 257 -64.56 -52.53 25.06
CA LEU A 257 -64.20 -52.38 23.66
C LEU A 257 -64.52 -50.97 23.17
N ALA A 258 -65.69 -50.43 23.52
CA ALA A 258 -66.06 -49.06 23.18
C ALA A 258 -65.14 -48.03 23.89
N ALA A 259 -64.93 -48.19 25.20
CA ALA A 259 -64.05 -47.32 25.98
C ALA A 259 -62.58 -47.48 25.56
N GLY A 260 -62.15 -48.68 25.21
CA GLY A 260 -60.80 -48.98 24.75
C GLY A 260 -60.52 -48.47 23.36
N TYR A 261 -61.47 -48.64 22.44
CA TYR A 261 -61.38 -48.04 21.12
C TYR A 261 -61.43 -46.51 21.21
N GLY A 262 -62.31 -45.95 22.05
CA GLY A 262 -62.40 -44.50 22.29
C GLY A 262 -61.13 -43.92 22.90
N ALA A 263 -60.58 -44.55 23.94
CA ALA A 263 -59.32 -44.15 24.55
C ALA A 263 -58.15 -44.30 23.57
N TRP A 264 -58.09 -45.41 22.82
CA TRP A 264 -57.08 -45.63 21.78
C TRP A 264 -57.16 -44.55 20.70
N ALA A 265 -58.36 -44.25 20.18
CA ALA A 265 -58.58 -43.21 19.17
C ALA A 265 -58.25 -41.80 19.70
N LEU A 266 -58.57 -41.50 20.96
CA LEU A 266 -58.22 -40.25 21.62
C LEU A 266 -56.71 -40.11 21.79
N ILE A 267 -56.02 -41.13 22.31
CA ILE A 267 -54.57 -41.11 22.49
C ILE A 267 -53.87 -41.07 21.12
N TRP A 268 -54.39 -41.78 20.11
CA TRP A 268 -53.91 -41.71 18.73
C TRP A 268 -54.09 -40.31 18.14
N SER A 269 -55.25 -39.68 18.33
CA SER A 269 -55.54 -38.32 17.86
C SER A 269 -54.67 -37.28 18.56
N VAL A 270 -54.52 -37.36 19.88
CA VAL A 270 -53.68 -36.45 20.68
C VAL A 270 -52.21 -36.64 20.35
N SER A 271 -51.71 -37.87 20.21
CA SER A 271 -50.32 -38.11 19.85
C SER A 271 -50.02 -37.62 18.43
N ARG A 272 -50.96 -37.78 17.47
CA ARG A 272 -50.81 -37.23 16.12
C ARG A 272 -50.81 -35.69 16.12
N ARG A 273 -51.64 -35.04 16.96
CA ARG A 273 -51.61 -33.57 17.12
C ARG A 273 -50.30 -33.08 17.73
N GLN A 274 -49.87 -33.68 18.84
CA GLN A 274 -48.62 -33.30 19.51
C GLN A 274 -47.40 -33.48 18.60
N VAL A 275 -47.32 -34.60 17.88
CA VAL A 275 -46.23 -34.80 16.92
C VAL A 275 -46.33 -33.80 15.77
N ARG A 276 -47.52 -33.50 15.25
CA ARG A 276 -47.67 -32.50 14.18
C ARG A 276 -47.25 -31.11 14.62
N ASP A 277 -47.63 -30.70 15.83
CA ASP A 277 -47.34 -29.36 16.35
C ASP A 277 -45.84 -29.16 16.64
N LEU A 278 -45.09 -30.23 16.92
CA LEU A 278 -43.63 -30.19 17.14
C LEU A 278 -42.81 -30.50 15.88
N TYR A 279 -43.33 -31.32 14.96
CA TYR A 279 -42.63 -31.69 13.73
C TYR A 279 -42.73 -30.63 12.64
N LEU A 280 -43.89 -29.97 12.50
CA LEU A 280 -44.05 -28.89 11.52
C LEU A 280 -43.05 -27.73 11.71
N PRO A 281 -42.78 -27.21 12.92
CA PRO A 281 -41.76 -26.18 13.09
C PRO A 281 -40.35 -26.70 12.80
N LEU A 282 -40.04 -27.96 13.13
CA LEU A 282 -38.75 -28.58 12.77
C LEU A 282 -38.53 -28.57 11.25
N VAL A 283 -39.53 -29.00 10.47
CA VAL A 283 -39.46 -28.98 9.00
C VAL A 283 -39.52 -27.57 8.42
N ALA A 284 -40.06 -26.60 9.15
CA ALA A 284 -40.03 -25.21 8.72
C ALA A 284 -38.64 -24.55 8.86
N VAL A 285 -37.80 -25.10 9.75
CA VAL A 285 -36.47 -24.58 10.08
C VAL A 285 -35.37 -25.21 9.19
N ILE A 286 -35.58 -26.45 8.74
CA ILE A 286 -34.69 -27.21 7.85
C ILE A 286 -34.99 -26.84 6.39
#